data_AF-A0A812PUM4-F1
#
_entry.id   AF-A0A812PUM4-F1
#
_cell.length_a   1.000
_cell.length_b   1.000
_cell.length_c   1.000
_cell.angle_alpha   90.00
_cell.angle_beta   90.00
_cell.angle_gamma   90.00
#
_symmetry.space_group_name_H-M   'P 1'
#
loop_
_entity.id
_entity.type
_entity.pdbx_description
1 polymer ?
#
loop_
_entity_poly.entity_id
_entity_poly.type
_entity_poly.pdbx_seq_one_letter_code
_entity_poly.pdbx_strand_id
1 'polypeptide(L)'
;MQTTGTFRQRGFTLVELLVVIAIIGVLIALLLPAVQQAREAARRSSCRNNLKQVGLALHNYHDVHGSFVFGFNKLEALWTAPILPQLEQNNIYETLIWAESGDGNWQTDGSPNETACGTVVPMYRCPSMPIAEHVDNQGIPGRVPISYRGVASSQACSDDESTIPDSSFPQVALEHQDLDGTLYGGSSTRFADIRDGTTNTAVVGESWTDPSYVRDGQGMDFWQFGCPQSGGWDPIPGDKGGTEYSEGVGSMWPKMNSVLDPTQVGVIAEIAFGSYHPGGAMFCFGDGSVQFLPETIDIQIYRGLGSRRGGEVTGSQVDYGSVTLLPVSGTVTLDGEPLEGATVKFKDNENFTFSFAYTDAQGYYELQFDSVMMGVTPGDKTVSITTTGPITEGGEEEVGEMETGSKKKEQLPKRYNKDSELKVNVSSEKLVYDFELASK
;
A
#
# COMPACT_ATOMS: atom_id res chain seq x y z
N MET A 1 -65.87 -13.79 48.22
CA MET A 1 -64.68 -13.75 49.09
C MET A 1 -63.47 -13.99 48.19
N GLN A 2 -62.78 -12.92 47.78
CA GLN A 2 -61.61 -13.00 46.90
C GLN A 2 -60.35 -13.22 47.77
N THR A 3 -59.66 -14.34 47.55
CA THR A 3 -58.35 -14.61 48.16
C THR A 3 -57.27 -13.91 47.35
N THR A 4 -56.71 -12.83 47.89
CA THR A 4 -55.53 -12.15 47.37
C THR A 4 -54.28 -13.00 47.65
N GLY A 5 -53.78 -13.68 46.63
CA GLY A 5 -52.50 -14.40 46.70
C GLY A 5 -51.33 -13.41 46.74
N THR A 6 -50.63 -13.32 47.87
CA THR A 6 -49.40 -12.56 48.00
C THR A 6 -48.25 -13.31 47.33
N PHE A 7 -47.83 -12.84 46.15
CA PHE A 7 -46.62 -13.34 45.51
C PHE A 7 -45.40 -12.95 46.36
N ARG A 8 -44.81 -13.94 47.04
CA ARG A 8 -43.55 -13.80 47.77
C ARG A 8 -42.44 -13.47 46.76
N GLN A 9 -42.01 -12.22 46.67
CA GLN A 9 -40.85 -11.85 45.87
C GLN A 9 -39.61 -12.48 46.49
N ARG A 10 -38.98 -13.42 45.77
CA ARG A 10 -37.67 -13.97 46.15
C ARG A 10 -36.62 -12.92 45.82
N GLY A 11 -35.90 -12.42 46.83
CA GLY A 11 -34.78 -11.50 46.63
C GLY A 11 -33.57 -12.24 46.05
N PHE A 12 -32.86 -11.58 45.14
CA PHE A 12 -31.63 -12.09 44.52
C PHE A 12 -30.46 -11.92 45.51
N THR A 13 -29.60 -12.93 45.64
CA THR A 13 -28.40 -12.82 46.47
C THR A 13 -27.30 -12.09 45.71
N LEU A 14 -26.42 -11.39 46.45
CA LEU A 14 -25.26 -10.70 45.86
C LEU A 14 -24.36 -11.66 45.09
N VAL A 15 -24.22 -12.91 45.56
CA VAL A 15 -23.43 -13.95 44.90
C VAL A 15 -24.04 -14.35 43.56
N GLU A 16 -25.36 -14.55 43.49
CA GLU A 16 -26.03 -14.87 42.22
C GLU A 16 -25.86 -13.75 41.20
N LEU A 17 -25.91 -12.49 41.62
CA LEU A 17 -25.70 -11.35 40.72
C LEU A 17 -24.25 -11.32 40.21
N LEU A 18 -23.27 -11.50 41.10
CA LEU A 18 -21.85 -11.53 40.74
C LEU A 18 -21.51 -12.66 39.76
N VAL A 19 -22.09 -13.85 39.94
CA VAL A 19 -21.87 -14.98 39.02
C VAL A 19 -22.45 -14.69 37.63
N VAL A 20 -23.65 -14.11 37.56
CA VAL A 20 -24.28 -13.78 36.28
C VAL A 20 -23.47 -12.72 35.52
N ILE A 21 -23.02 -11.65 36.18
CA ILE A 21 -22.18 -10.65 35.51
C ILE A 21 -20.82 -11.23 35.09
N ALA A 22 -20.25 -12.16 35.87
CA ALA A 22 -19.00 -12.82 35.51
C ALA A 22 -19.17 -13.69 34.27
N ILE A 23 -20.25 -14.47 34.17
CA ILE A 23 -20.55 -15.30 32.99
C ILE A 23 -20.79 -14.40 31.77
N ILE A 24 -21.61 -13.35 31.90
CA ILE A 24 -21.86 -12.40 30.80
C ILE A 24 -20.55 -11.73 30.36
N GLY A 25 -19.70 -11.33 31.31
CA GLY A 25 -18.40 -10.73 31.03
C GLY A 25 -17.50 -11.67 30.22
N VAL A 26 -17.40 -12.95 30.61
CA VAL A 26 -16.63 -13.96 29.86
C VAL A 26 -17.22 -14.20 28.48
N LEU A 27 -18.55 -14.32 28.36
CA LEU A 27 -19.20 -14.50 27.06
C LEU A 27 -18.95 -13.32 26.12
N ILE A 28 -19.07 -12.09 26.60
CA ILE A 28 -18.79 -10.88 25.80
C ILE A 28 -17.31 -10.83 25.40
N ALA A 29 -16.40 -11.13 26.32
CA ALA A 29 -14.95 -11.12 26.05
C ALA A 29 -14.57 -12.12 24.94
N LEU A 30 -15.24 -13.28 24.89
CA LEU A 30 -15.01 -14.29 23.84
C LEU A 30 -15.75 -13.96 22.53
N LEU A 31 -16.92 -13.34 22.58
CA LEU A 31 -17.74 -13.04 21.40
C LEU A 31 -17.32 -11.78 20.66
N LEU A 32 -16.84 -10.74 21.36
CA LEU A 32 -16.52 -9.46 20.74
C LEU A 32 -15.43 -9.57 19.65
N PRO A 33 -14.27 -10.25 19.88
CA PRO A 33 -13.26 -10.42 18.84
C PRO A 33 -13.80 -11.18 17.62
N ALA A 34 -14.60 -12.23 17.86
CA ALA A 34 -15.19 -13.04 16.81
C ALA A 34 -16.19 -12.25 15.94
N VAL A 35 -17.03 -11.41 16.56
CA VAL A 35 -17.96 -10.54 15.83
C VAL A 35 -17.21 -9.53 14.97
N GLN A 36 -16.12 -8.95 15.46
CA GLN A 36 -15.33 -8.00 14.67
C GLN A 36 -14.63 -8.68 13.48
N GLN A 37 -14.04 -9.86 13.69
CA GLN A 37 -13.42 -10.64 12.60
C GLN A 37 -14.46 -11.03 11.53
N ALA A 38 -15.66 -11.43 11.94
CA ALA A 38 -16.75 -11.76 11.03
C ALA A 38 -17.22 -10.54 10.22
N ARG A 39 -17.35 -9.36 10.86
CA ARG A 39 -17.69 -8.11 10.18
C ARG A 39 -16.63 -7.73 9.15
N GLU A 40 -15.37 -7.88 9.50
CA GLU A 40 -14.27 -7.54 8.61
C GLU A 40 -14.20 -8.50 7.40
N ALA A 41 -14.41 -9.80 7.62
CA ALA A 41 -14.52 -10.76 6.53
C ALA A 41 -15.70 -10.44 5.58
N ALA A 42 -16.82 -9.94 6.12
CA ALA A 42 -17.94 -9.50 5.31
C ALA A 42 -17.60 -8.24 4.49
N ARG A 43 -16.95 -7.23 5.08
CA ARG A 43 -16.50 -6.03 4.35
C ARG A 43 -15.52 -6.36 3.22
N ARG A 44 -14.54 -7.24 3.47
CA ARG A 44 -13.64 -7.77 2.43
C ARG A 44 -14.39 -8.47 1.31
N SER A 45 -15.42 -9.24 1.65
CA SER A 45 -16.25 -9.92 0.65
C SER A 45 -17.02 -8.93 -0.22
N SER A 46 -17.48 -7.81 0.36
CA SER A 46 -18.08 -6.71 -0.41
C SER A 46 -17.07 -6.07 -1.35
N CYS A 47 -15.84 -5.77 -0.92
CA CYS A 47 -14.79 -5.23 -1.79
C CYS A 47 -14.43 -6.18 -2.94
N ARG A 48 -14.34 -7.49 -2.65
CA ARG A 48 -14.14 -8.49 -3.69
C ARG A 48 -15.27 -8.45 -4.74
N ASN A 49 -16.52 -8.29 -4.31
CA ASN A 49 -17.66 -8.18 -5.22
C ASN A 49 -17.64 -6.86 -6.02
N ASN A 50 -17.27 -5.75 -5.38
CA ASN A 50 -17.09 -4.46 -6.06
C ASN A 50 -16.05 -4.57 -7.19
N LEU A 51 -14.85 -5.09 -6.89
CA LEU A 51 -13.82 -5.33 -7.90
C LEU A 51 -14.24 -6.33 -8.98
N LYS A 52 -15.10 -7.31 -8.65
CA LYS A 52 -15.69 -8.21 -9.66
C LYS A 52 -16.60 -7.47 -10.63
N GLN A 53 -17.42 -6.54 -10.13
CA GLN A 53 -18.27 -5.71 -10.98
C GLN A 53 -17.43 -4.76 -11.84
N VAL A 54 -16.38 -4.15 -11.27
CA VAL A 54 -15.41 -3.34 -12.01
C VAL A 54 -14.70 -4.14 -13.09
N GLY A 55 -14.20 -5.34 -12.77
CA GLY A 55 -13.55 -6.23 -13.74
C GLY A 55 -14.47 -6.63 -14.89
N LEU A 56 -15.74 -6.95 -14.58
CA LEU A 56 -16.75 -7.20 -15.61
C LEU A 56 -17.02 -5.97 -16.47
N ALA A 57 -17.09 -4.78 -15.86
CA ALA A 57 -17.28 -3.53 -16.58
C ALA A 57 -16.11 -3.23 -17.53
N LEU A 58 -14.88 -3.48 -17.11
CA LEU A 58 -13.67 -3.36 -17.94
C LEU A 58 -13.69 -4.34 -19.12
N HIS A 59 -14.14 -5.59 -18.92
CA HIS A 59 -14.32 -6.57 -19.99
C HIS A 59 -15.39 -6.14 -20.98
N ASN A 60 -16.56 -5.70 -20.50
CA ASN A 60 -17.63 -5.20 -21.35
C ASN A 60 -17.20 -3.94 -22.12
N TYR A 61 -16.39 -3.08 -21.51
CA TYR A 61 -15.81 -1.92 -22.19
C TYR A 61 -14.86 -2.38 -23.30
N HIS A 62 -13.98 -3.35 -23.01
CA HIS A 62 -13.06 -3.92 -23.98
C HIS A 62 -13.80 -4.59 -25.14
N ASP A 63 -14.89 -5.31 -24.89
CA ASP A 63 -15.69 -5.95 -25.95
C ASP A 63 -16.27 -4.93 -26.95
N VAL A 64 -16.61 -3.72 -26.47
CA VAL A 64 -17.17 -2.64 -27.30
C VAL A 64 -16.09 -1.80 -27.97
N HIS A 65 -14.98 -1.51 -27.27
CA HIS A 65 -13.96 -0.55 -27.72
C HIS A 65 -12.68 -1.20 -28.26
N GLY A 66 -12.52 -2.51 -28.09
CA GLY A 66 -11.37 -3.28 -28.57
C GLY A 66 -10.11 -3.18 -27.70
N SER A 67 -10.15 -2.46 -26.59
CA SER A 67 -9.08 -2.35 -25.60
C SER A 67 -9.67 -2.06 -24.22
N PHE A 68 -8.87 -2.28 -23.16
CA PHE A 68 -9.12 -1.62 -21.89
C PHE A 68 -9.08 -0.10 -22.06
N VAL A 69 -9.70 0.55 -21.09
CA VAL A 69 -9.73 2.01 -21.02
C VAL A 69 -8.38 2.58 -20.61
N PHE A 70 -8.17 3.88 -20.83
CA PHE A 70 -7.03 4.60 -20.33
C PHE A 70 -7.07 4.69 -18.80
N GLY A 71 -5.91 4.86 -18.14
CA GLY A 71 -5.82 5.16 -16.70
C GLY A 71 -6.30 6.58 -16.38
N PHE A 72 -5.78 7.54 -17.16
CA PHE A 72 -6.22 8.93 -17.25
C PHE A 72 -5.98 9.43 -18.67
N ASN A 73 -6.56 10.56 -19.06
CA ASN A 73 -6.36 11.14 -20.39
C ASN A 73 -6.17 12.66 -20.35
N LYS A 74 -5.92 13.26 -21.51
CA LYS A 74 -5.78 14.71 -21.69
C LYS A 74 -7.02 15.56 -21.35
N LEU A 75 -8.17 14.92 -21.15
CA LEU A 75 -9.39 15.58 -20.71
C LEU A 75 -9.52 15.51 -19.18
N GLU A 76 -8.42 15.21 -18.49
CA GLU A 76 -8.35 15.11 -17.03
C GLU A 76 -9.31 14.02 -16.48
N ALA A 77 -9.82 13.15 -17.34
CA ALA A 77 -10.74 12.08 -16.97
C ALA A 77 -9.96 10.84 -16.59
N LEU A 78 -10.40 10.18 -15.52
CA LEU A 78 -9.85 8.93 -15.01
C LEU A 78 -10.60 7.74 -15.60
N TRP A 79 -9.99 6.54 -15.52
CA TRP A 79 -10.51 5.27 -16.05
C TRP A 79 -11.93 4.91 -15.58
N THR A 80 -12.37 5.49 -14.46
CA THR A 80 -13.66 5.21 -13.82
C THR A 80 -14.86 5.88 -14.49
N ALA A 81 -14.69 7.07 -15.08
CA ALA A 81 -15.75 7.76 -15.80
C ALA A 81 -16.22 7.02 -17.08
N PRO A 82 -15.33 6.59 -18.00
CA PRO A 82 -15.73 5.97 -19.26
C PRO A 82 -16.38 4.58 -19.11
N ILE A 83 -16.20 3.90 -17.98
CA ILE A 83 -16.81 2.57 -17.73
C ILE A 83 -18.17 2.64 -17.02
N LEU A 84 -18.66 3.84 -16.70
CA LEU A 84 -19.97 4.06 -16.05
C LEU A 84 -21.13 3.34 -16.76
N PRO A 85 -21.23 3.33 -18.12
CA PRO A 85 -22.28 2.60 -18.81
C PRO A 85 -22.27 1.10 -18.51
N GLN A 86 -21.09 0.52 -18.39
CA GLN A 86 -20.92 -0.91 -18.07
C GLN A 86 -21.16 -1.24 -16.59
N LEU A 87 -21.31 -0.22 -15.74
CA LEU A 87 -21.69 -0.31 -14.32
C LEU A 87 -23.16 0.08 -14.08
N GLU A 88 -23.97 0.16 -15.13
CA GLU A 88 -25.38 0.60 -15.08
C GLU A 88 -25.55 2.04 -14.55
N GLN A 89 -24.54 2.89 -14.70
CA GLN A 89 -24.55 4.31 -14.29
C GLN A 89 -24.70 5.26 -15.50
N ASN A 90 -25.53 4.89 -16.48
CA ASN A 90 -25.77 5.73 -17.68
C ASN A 90 -26.28 7.13 -17.34
N ASN A 91 -27.06 7.26 -16.27
CA ASN A 91 -27.58 8.54 -15.80
C ASN A 91 -26.48 9.53 -15.37
N ILE A 92 -25.33 9.05 -14.92
CA ILE A 92 -24.16 9.88 -14.61
C ILE A 92 -23.36 10.12 -15.90
N TYR A 93 -23.14 9.06 -16.69
CA TYR A 93 -22.35 9.16 -17.91
C TYR A 93 -22.90 10.19 -18.91
N GLU A 94 -24.22 10.23 -19.07
CA GLU A 94 -24.89 11.16 -20.00
C GLU A 94 -24.79 12.63 -19.57
N THR A 95 -24.45 12.93 -18.31
CA THR A 95 -24.21 14.31 -17.85
C THR A 95 -22.78 14.77 -18.06
N LEU A 96 -21.84 13.85 -18.29
CA LEU A 96 -20.42 14.18 -18.42
C LEU A 96 -20.12 14.92 -19.72
N ILE A 97 -19.32 15.98 -19.61
CA ILE A 97 -18.80 16.74 -20.73
C ILE A 97 -17.33 16.36 -20.93
N TRP A 98 -17.01 15.86 -22.12
CA TRP A 98 -15.67 15.39 -22.48
C TRP A 98 -14.86 16.50 -23.16
N ALA A 99 -14.44 17.50 -22.37
CA ALA A 99 -13.66 18.63 -22.84
C ALA A 99 -12.65 19.09 -21.77
N GLU A 100 -11.46 19.52 -22.18
CA GLU A 100 -10.37 19.96 -21.30
C GLU A 100 -10.60 21.36 -20.67
N SER A 101 -11.60 22.10 -21.16
CA SER A 101 -11.87 23.47 -20.72
C SER A 101 -13.37 23.79 -20.66
N GLY A 102 -13.69 24.81 -19.86
CA GLY A 102 -15.08 25.18 -19.56
C GLY A 102 -15.77 24.05 -18.80
N ASP A 103 -17.04 23.81 -19.12
CA ASP A 103 -17.91 22.86 -18.41
C ASP A 103 -17.44 21.39 -18.41
N GLY A 104 -16.39 21.04 -19.15
CA GLY A 104 -15.79 19.69 -19.13
C GLY A 104 -14.61 19.55 -18.17
N ASN A 105 -14.10 20.64 -17.61
CA ASN A 105 -12.98 20.59 -16.68
C ASN A 105 -13.45 19.99 -15.34
N TRP A 106 -12.54 19.31 -14.63
CA TRP A 106 -12.84 18.65 -13.36
C TRP A 106 -12.50 19.53 -12.15
N GLN A 107 -12.87 20.81 -12.22
CA GLN A 107 -12.56 21.84 -11.23
C GLN A 107 -13.84 22.50 -10.68
N THR A 108 -13.68 23.47 -9.78
CA THR A 108 -14.80 24.27 -9.25
C THR A 108 -15.21 25.38 -10.22
N ASP A 109 -16.28 25.15 -10.98
CA ASP A 109 -16.80 26.10 -11.98
C ASP A 109 -18.32 26.03 -12.20
N GLY A 110 -19.04 25.21 -11.44
CA GLY A 110 -20.47 24.97 -11.53
C GLY A 110 -20.87 24.02 -12.66
N SER A 111 -19.90 23.31 -13.25
CA SER A 111 -20.14 22.45 -14.40
C SER A 111 -20.90 21.15 -14.07
N PRO A 112 -21.44 20.48 -15.10
CA PRO A 112 -21.94 19.12 -14.96
C PRO A 112 -20.89 18.13 -14.42
N ASN A 113 -19.61 18.30 -14.77
CA ASN A 113 -18.53 17.44 -14.27
C ASN A 113 -18.25 17.68 -12.79
N GLU A 114 -18.26 18.93 -12.30
CA GLU A 114 -18.20 19.23 -10.86
C GLU A 114 -19.36 18.55 -10.11
N THR A 115 -20.57 18.63 -10.67
CA THR A 115 -21.75 17.99 -10.07
C THR A 115 -21.61 16.46 -10.04
N ALA A 116 -21.05 15.87 -11.10
CA ALA A 116 -20.82 14.43 -11.17
C ALA A 116 -19.81 13.96 -10.12
N CYS A 117 -18.76 14.74 -9.82
CA CYS A 117 -17.79 14.43 -8.77
C CYS A 117 -18.42 14.19 -7.39
N GLY A 118 -19.60 14.78 -7.11
CA GLY A 118 -20.35 14.58 -5.87
C GLY A 118 -21.34 13.40 -5.87
N THR A 119 -21.44 12.64 -6.97
CA THR A 119 -22.41 11.54 -7.11
C THR A 119 -21.79 10.20 -6.72
N VAL A 120 -22.22 9.60 -5.61
CA VAL A 120 -21.63 8.35 -5.09
C VAL A 120 -21.91 7.17 -6.02
N VAL A 121 -20.85 6.48 -6.44
CA VAL A 121 -20.92 5.13 -7.05
C VAL A 121 -20.49 4.10 -6.01
N PRO A 122 -21.42 3.31 -5.43
CA PRO A 122 -21.10 2.40 -4.32
C PRO A 122 -20.00 1.38 -4.64
N MET A 123 -19.91 0.95 -5.90
CA MET A 123 -18.91 0.00 -6.39
C MET A 123 -17.48 0.52 -6.31
N TYR A 124 -17.29 1.84 -6.18
CA TYR A 124 -15.98 2.46 -6.09
C TYR A 124 -15.49 2.65 -4.65
N ARG A 125 -16.29 2.29 -3.64
CA ARG A 125 -15.94 2.52 -2.24
C ARG A 125 -15.80 1.22 -1.46
N CYS A 126 -14.70 1.13 -0.71
CA CYS A 126 -14.46 0.09 0.27
C CYS A 126 -15.30 0.37 1.54
N PRO A 127 -16.11 -0.58 2.03
CA PRO A 127 -16.88 -0.41 3.26
C PRO A 127 -16.01 -0.30 4.54
N SER A 128 -14.72 -0.63 4.46
CA SER A 128 -13.76 -0.44 5.56
C SER A 128 -13.07 0.93 5.51
N MET A 129 -13.27 1.72 4.45
CA MET A 129 -12.70 3.08 4.37
C MET A 129 -13.39 4.00 5.40
N PRO A 130 -12.67 4.54 6.39
CA PRO A 130 -13.24 5.31 7.49
C PRO A 130 -13.53 6.78 7.12
N ILE A 131 -13.57 7.09 5.83
CA ILE A 131 -13.70 8.45 5.30
C ILE A 131 -15.16 8.72 4.96
N ALA A 132 -15.59 9.96 5.20
CA ALA A 132 -16.90 10.44 4.80
C ALA A 132 -17.15 10.16 3.31
N GLU A 133 -18.42 9.92 2.96
CA GLU A 133 -18.83 9.71 1.56
C GLU A 133 -18.57 10.96 0.71
N HIS A 134 -18.80 12.13 1.30
CA HIS A 134 -18.60 13.44 0.69
C HIS A 134 -17.57 14.22 1.50
N VAL A 135 -16.57 14.77 0.83
CA VAL A 135 -15.56 15.65 1.41
C VAL A 135 -15.35 16.86 0.49
N ASP A 136 -15.12 18.03 1.07
CA ASP A 136 -14.76 19.22 0.30
C ASP A 136 -13.24 19.21 0.08
N ASN A 137 -12.78 19.13 -1.16
CA ASN A 137 -11.35 19.13 -1.49
C ASN A 137 -11.10 19.70 -2.90
N GLN A 138 -9.92 20.30 -3.11
CA GLN A 138 -9.52 21.01 -4.33
C GLN A 138 -10.56 22.05 -4.78
N GLY A 139 -11.29 22.64 -3.82
CA GLY A 139 -12.39 23.57 -4.05
C GLY A 139 -13.72 22.93 -4.45
N ILE A 140 -13.75 21.65 -4.80
CA ILE A 140 -14.93 20.91 -5.26
C ILE A 140 -15.80 20.51 -4.06
N PRO A 141 -17.04 21.04 -3.93
CA PRO A 141 -17.92 20.72 -2.83
C PRO A 141 -18.42 19.27 -2.91
N GLY A 142 -18.37 18.55 -1.79
CA GLY A 142 -18.90 17.20 -1.69
C GLY A 142 -18.26 16.19 -2.65
N ARG A 143 -16.98 16.34 -3.00
CA ARG A 143 -16.25 15.36 -3.81
C ARG A 143 -16.27 13.98 -3.14
N VAL A 144 -16.32 12.93 -3.95
CA VAL A 144 -16.39 11.55 -3.47
C VAL A 144 -15.03 10.84 -3.65
N PRO A 145 -14.37 10.42 -2.56
CA PRO A 145 -13.16 9.60 -2.64
C PRO A 145 -13.41 8.21 -3.23
N ILE A 146 -12.42 7.65 -3.91
CA ILE A 146 -12.43 6.29 -4.44
C ILE A 146 -11.55 5.35 -3.60
N SER A 147 -11.77 4.04 -3.61
CA SER A 147 -10.93 3.04 -2.91
C SER A 147 -10.18 2.08 -3.84
N TYR A 148 -10.18 2.36 -5.14
CA TYR A 148 -9.60 1.50 -6.17
C TYR A 148 -8.88 2.34 -7.22
N ARG A 149 -7.69 1.90 -7.64
CA ARG A 149 -6.88 2.56 -8.66
C ARG A 149 -6.48 1.60 -9.76
N GLY A 150 -6.25 2.14 -10.96
CA GLY A 150 -5.72 1.37 -12.08
C GLY A 150 -4.23 1.05 -11.88
N VAL A 151 -3.78 -0.10 -12.36
CA VAL A 151 -2.36 -0.48 -12.36
C VAL A 151 -1.69 0.13 -13.58
N ALA A 152 -0.92 1.20 -13.36
CA ALA A 152 -0.20 1.90 -14.42
C ALA A 152 1.19 1.32 -14.66
N SER A 153 1.88 0.88 -13.60
CA SER A 153 3.27 0.41 -13.73
C SER A 153 3.69 -0.59 -12.65
N SER A 154 4.74 -1.36 -12.94
CA SER A 154 5.53 -2.12 -11.96
C SER A 154 6.85 -1.44 -11.56
N GLN A 155 7.14 -0.27 -12.14
CA GLN A 155 8.45 0.40 -12.07
C GLN A 155 8.35 1.86 -11.61
N ALA A 156 7.22 2.53 -11.84
CA ALA A 156 7.06 3.93 -11.47
C ALA A 156 7.24 4.14 -9.96
N CYS A 157 8.06 5.12 -9.57
CA CYS A 157 8.31 5.44 -8.17
C CYS A 157 7.80 6.81 -7.75
N SER A 158 7.28 7.62 -8.69
CA SER A 158 6.68 8.92 -8.39
C SER A 158 5.54 9.22 -9.35
N ASP A 159 4.80 10.28 -9.05
CA ASP A 159 3.78 10.82 -9.95
C ASP A 159 4.41 11.45 -11.20
N ASP A 160 5.32 12.39 -11.02
CA ASP A 160 6.05 13.09 -12.08
C ASP A 160 7.57 12.90 -11.94
N GLU A 161 8.33 13.20 -12.99
CA GLU A 161 9.80 13.10 -12.95
C GLU A 161 10.42 14.05 -11.93
N SER A 162 9.78 15.20 -11.68
CA SER A 162 10.33 16.25 -10.83
C SER A 162 10.31 15.90 -9.33
N THR A 163 9.43 14.98 -8.92
CA THR A 163 9.32 14.50 -7.53
C THR A 163 10.14 13.24 -7.24
N ILE A 164 10.86 12.69 -8.22
CA ILE A 164 11.77 11.56 -7.99
C ILE A 164 12.82 11.97 -6.94
N PRO A 165 12.93 11.27 -5.78
CA PRO A 165 13.75 11.75 -4.67
C PRO A 165 15.24 11.94 -5.00
N ASP A 166 15.84 10.94 -5.65
CA ASP A 166 17.23 10.95 -6.09
C ASP A 166 17.49 9.82 -7.12
N SER A 167 18.74 9.73 -7.59
CA SER A 167 19.16 8.76 -8.61
C SER A 167 19.23 7.30 -8.14
N SER A 168 18.99 7.01 -6.85
CA SER A 168 18.90 5.65 -6.33
C SER A 168 17.53 5.00 -6.55
N PHE A 169 16.52 5.80 -6.92
CA PHE A 169 15.18 5.32 -7.28
C PHE A 169 15.10 5.02 -8.79
N PRO A 170 14.12 4.19 -9.22
CA PRO A 170 13.77 4.09 -10.63
C PRO A 170 13.57 5.47 -11.24
N GLN A 171 14.03 5.69 -12.47
CA GLN A 171 13.81 6.94 -13.17
C GLN A 171 12.55 6.82 -14.04
N VAL A 172 11.46 6.40 -13.41
CA VAL A 172 10.17 6.13 -14.03
C VAL A 172 9.08 6.76 -13.15
N ALA A 173 8.23 7.57 -13.76
CA ALA A 173 7.13 8.26 -13.10
C ALA A 173 5.80 7.93 -13.79
N LEU A 174 4.68 8.15 -13.11
CA LEU A 174 3.33 7.88 -13.65
C LEU A 174 3.00 8.76 -14.87
N GLU A 175 3.64 9.91 -15.01
CA GLU A 175 3.51 10.79 -16.18
C GLU A 175 4.03 10.19 -17.50
N HIS A 176 4.85 9.14 -17.44
CA HIS A 176 5.46 8.55 -18.63
C HIS A 176 4.41 7.90 -19.53
N GLN A 177 4.54 8.09 -20.85
CA GLN A 177 3.55 7.62 -21.84
C GLN A 177 3.65 6.12 -22.17
N ASP A 178 4.75 5.46 -21.83
CA ASP A 178 4.97 4.03 -22.16
C ASP A 178 5.31 3.23 -20.90
N LEU A 179 4.35 3.17 -20.00
CA LEU A 179 4.43 2.33 -18.82
C LEU A 179 4.11 0.86 -19.12
N ASP A 180 4.43 0.01 -18.14
CA ASP A 180 4.37 -1.44 -18.25
C ASP A 180 3.08 -2.06 -17.67
N GLY A 181 2.24 -1.29 -16.97
CA GLY A 181 0.93 -1.75 -16.49
C GLY A 181 -0.15 -1.72 -17.57
N THR A 182 -1.39 -1.97 -17.17
CA THR A 182 -2.53 -2.06 -18.08
C THR A 182 -3.31 -0.76 -18.24
N LEU A 183 -3.34 0.08 -17.20
CA LEU A 183 -4.09 1.33 -17.13
C LEU A 183 -3.14 2.49 -16.80
N TYR A 184 -2.53 3.08 -17.82
CA TYR A 184 -1.66 4.28 -17.72
C TYR A 184 -2.20 5.42 -18.60
N GLY A 185 -1.52 6.57 -18.60
CA GLY A 185 -1.89 7.77 -19.37
C GLY A 185 -2.17 7.46 -20.85
N GLY A 186 -3.40 7.71 -21.29
CA GLY A 186 -3.89 7.47 -22.65
C GLY A 186 -3.75 6.04 -23.16
N SER A 187 -3.56 5.06 -22.27
CA SER A 187 -3.42 3.66 -22.65
C SER A 187 -4.64 3.13 -23.40
N SER A 188 -4.37 2.17 -24.29
CA SER A 188 -5.37 1.38 -25.03
C SER A 188 -4.90 -0.07 -25.04
N THR A 189 -4.68 -0.62 -23.85
CA THR A 189 -4.12 -1.97 -23.65
C THR A 189 -5.14 -3.03 -24.06
N ARG A 190 -4.77 -3.93 -24.97
CA ARG A 190 -5.62 -5.06 -25.38
C ARG A 190 -5.23 -6.32 -24.63
N PHE A 191 -6.10 -7.32 -24.57
CA PHE A 191 -5.73 -8.64 -24.02
C PHE A 191 -4.48 -9.25 -24.68
N ALA A 192 -4.29 -9.03 -25.98
CA ALA A 192 -3.11 -9.50 -26.71
C ALA A 192 -1.80 -8.82 -26.29
N ASP A 193 -1.88 -7.66 -25.64
CA ASP A 193 -0.73 -6.92 -25.14
C ASP A 193 -0.30 -7.41 -23.73
N ILE A 194 -1.09 -8.27 -23.09
CA ILE A 194 -0.80 -8.89 -21.77
C ILE A 194 -0.08 -10.22 -21.97
N ARG A 195 1.24 -10.16 -22.05
CA ARG A 195 2.11 -11.29 -22.41
C ARG A 195 2.42 -12.23 -21.24
N ASP A 196 2.37 -11.75 -20.00
CA ASP A 196 2.51 -12.58 -18.78
C ASP A 196 1.27 -13.44 -18.46
N GLY A 197 0.21 -13.26 -19.25
CA GLY A 197 -1.08 -13.94 -19.12
C GLY A 197 -2.07 -13.13 -18.29
N THR A 198 -3.33 -13.11 -18.75
CA THR A 198 -4.39 -12.32 -18.13
C THR A 198 -4.70 -12.71 -16.69
N THR A 199 -4.37 -13.95 -16.27
CA THR A 199 -4.53 -14.43 -14.89
C THR A 199 -3.42 -13.95 -13.96
N ASN A 200 -2.31 -13.45 -14.50
CA ASN A 200 -1.10 -13.06 -13.76
C ASN A 200 -0.80 -11.55 -13.84
N THR A 201 -1.61 -10.78 -14.55
CA THR A 201 -1.46 -9.32 -14.62
C THR A 201 -2.62 -8.63 -13.91
N ALA A 202 -2.31 -7.86 -12.87
CA ALA A 202 -3.24 -7.01 -12.15
C ALA A 202 -3.64 -5.80 -13.00
N VAL A 203 -4.92 -5.42 -12.94
CA VAL A 203 -5.49 -4.30 -13.70
C VAL A 203 -5.98 -3.19 -12.78
N VAL A 204 -6.63 -3.55 -11.68
CA VAL A 204 -7.14 -2.61 -10.66
C VAL A 204 -6.82 -3.17 -9.28
N GLY A 205 -6.33 -2.33 -8.38
CA GLY A 205 -6.05 -2.68 -6.99
C GLY A 205 -6.78 -1.76 -6.02
N GLU A 206 -7.02 -2.24 -4.80
CA GLU A 206 -7.43 -1.37 -3.69
C GLU A 206 -6.37 -0.32 -3.37
N SER A 207 -6.82 0.86 -2.97
CA SER A 207 -5.97 1.97 -2.52
C SER A 207 -6.30 2.40 -1.10
N TRP A 208 -5.28 2.88 -0.39
CA TRP A 208 -5.45 3.57 0.88
C TRP A 208 -5.64 5.06 0.62
N THR A 209 -6.87 5.46 0.32
CA THR A 209 -7.21 6.86 0.09
C THR A 209 -7.40 7.56 1.42
N ASP A 210 -6.70 8.65 1.70
CA ASP A 210 -6.90 9.52 2.87
C ASP A 210 -6.56 10.98 2.51
N PRO A 211 -7.56 11.82 2.20
CA PRO A 211 -7.31 13.22 1.84
C PRO A 211 -6.75 14.09 2.96
N SER A 212 -6.72 13.59 4.21
CA SER A 212 -6.09 14.29 5.34
C SER A 212 -4.62 13.93 5.51
N TYR A 213 -4.16 12.87 4.84
CA TYR A 213 -2.79 12.44 4.87
C TYR A 213 -1.93 13.35 3.99
N VAL A 214 -0.87 13.90 4.58
CA VAL A 214 0.17 14.62 3.85
C VAL A 214 1.53 14.21 4.41
N ARG A 215 2.45 13.80 3.54
CA ARG A 215 3.84 13.48 3.90
C ARG A 215 4.78 14.02 2.84
N ASP A 216 5.79 14.77 3.25
CA ASP A 216 6.79 15.36 2.34
C ASP A 216 6.19 16.20 1.19
N GLY A 217 5.02 16.81 1.44
CA GLY A 217 4.27 17.58 0.45
C GLY A 217 3.38 16.75 -0.49
N GLN A 218 3.33 15.43 -0.32
CA GLN A 218 2.52 14.51 -1.10
C GLN A 218 1.22 14.12 -0.38
N GLY A 219 0.13 14.07 -1.13
CA GLY A 219 -1.22 13.75 -0.64
C GLY A 219 -1.60 12.29 -0.86
N MET A 220 -2.75 11.86 -0.32
CA MET A 220 -3.36 10.56 -0.65
C MET A 220 -4.84 10.72 -0.96
N ASP A 221 -5.17 11.75 -1.72
CA ASP A 221 -6.53 12.13 -2.08
C ASP A 221 -6.90 11.60 -3.46
N PHE A 222 -7.43 10.38 -3.51
CA PHE A 222 -7.83 9.73 -4.76
C PHE A 222 -9.31 9.91 -5.02
N TRP A 223 -9.67 10.17 -6.27
CA TRP A 223 -11.02 10.61 -6.63
C TRP A 223 -11.63 9.80 -7.76
N GLN A 224 -12.97 9.76 -7.77
CA GLN A 224 -13.70 9.19 -8.89
C GLN A 224 -13.81 10.17 -10.06
N PHE A 225 -13.90 9.62 -11.27
CA PHE A 225 -14.19 10.26 -12.55
C PHE A 225 -13.10 11.15 -13.16
N GLY A 226 -12.51 12.07 -12.41
CA GLY A 226 -11.62 13.08 -12.97
C GLY A 226 -10.77 13.80 -11.94
N CYS A 227 -9.67 14.36 -12.44
CA CYS A 227 -8.64 15.07 -11.70
C CYS A 227 -8.18 16.29 -12.53
N PRO A 228 -8.40 17.53 -12.07
CA PRO A 228 -8.00 18.73 -12.81
C PRO A 228 -6.47 18.89 -12.94
N GLN A 229 -5.70 18.04 -12.26
CA GLN A 229 -4.23 18.08 -12.18
C GLN A 229 -3.58 16.87 -12.85
N SER A 230 -4.34 16.08 -13.64
CA SER A 230 -3.84 14.90 -14.38
C SER A 230 -3.51 15.18 -15.86
N GLY A 231 -3.44 16.47 -16.24
CA GLY A 231 -2.92 16.94 -17.54
C GLY A 231 -1.39 16.89 -17.63
N GLY A 232 -0.78 17.50 -18.64
CA GLY A 232 0.67 17.73 -18.75
C GLY A 232 1.48 16.63 -19.42
N TRP A 233 0.95 15.40 -19.44
CA TRP A 233 1.69 14.22 -19.88
C TRP A 233 1.74 14.02 -21.41
N ASP A 234 0.91 14.72 -22.19
CA ASP A 234 0.83 14.64 -23.66
C ASP A 234 1.10 16.03 -24.30
N PRO A 235 2.16 16.22 -25.12
CA PRO A 235 2.59 17.54 -25.60
C PRO A 235 1.69 18.13 -26.71
N ILE A 236 0.38 18.22 -26.50
CA ILE A 236 -0.60 18.79 -27.44
C ILE A 236 -0.90 20.26 -27.09
N PRO A 237 -1.08 21.15 -28.10
CA PRO A 237 -1.53 22.53 -27.85
C PRO A 237 -2.89 22.59 -27.14
N GLY A 238 -2.92 23.15 -25.93
CA GLY A 238 -4.12 23.25 -25.09
C GLY A 238 -3.93 22.68 -23.69
N ASP A 239 -2.92 21.82 -23.52
CA ASP A 239 -2.57 21.19 -22.25
C ASP A 239 -2.21 22.22 -21.18
N LYS A 240 -2.88 22.13 -20.04
CA LYS A 240 -2.70 23.01 -18.89
C LYS A 240 -1.60 22.55 -17.93
N GLY A 241 -1.01 21.38 -18.17
CA GLY A 241 -0.05 20.79 -17.24
C GLY A 241 -0.74 20.09 -16.06
N GLY A 242 -0.02 19.20 -15.40
CA GLY A 242 -0.50 18.41 -14.28
C GLY A 242 0.62 17.58 -13.69
N THR A 243 0.48 17.20 -12.42
CA THR A 243 1.46 16.38 -11.68
C THR A 243 0.79 15.36 -10.77
N GLU A 244 -0.55 15.18 -10.83
CA GLU A 244 -1.31 14.32 -9.91
C GLU A 244 -1.98 13.17 -10.67
N TYR A 245 -1.18 12.21 -11.10
CA TYR A 245 -1.67 11.04 -11.84
C TYR A 245 -2.16 9.93 -10.90
N SER A 246 -1.64 9.91 -9.68
CA SER A 246 -1.93 8.93 -8.63
C SER A 246 -3.37 8.98 -8.14
N GLU A 247 -4.13 10.03 -8.47
CA GLU A 247 -5.57 10.11 -8.20
C GLU A 247 -6.36 8.96 -8.84
N GLY A 248 -5.97 8.53 -10.05
CA GLY A 248 -6.67 7.47 -10.78
C GLY A 248 -5.91 6.17 -10.87
N VAL A 249 -4.58 6.22 -10.80
CA VAL A 249 -3.71 5.06 -11.03
C VAL A 249 -2.66 4.92 -9.95
N GLY A 250 -2.01 3.76 -9.87
CA GLY A 250 -0.93 3.50 -8.94
C GLY A 250 0.14 2.61 -9.55
N SER A 251 1.22 2.45 -8.79
CA SER A 251 2.34 1.59 -9.15
C SER A 251 2.41 0.40 -8.21
N MET A 252 2.77 -0.77 -8.75
CA MET A 252 3.13 -1.94 -7.97
C MET A 252 4.63 -1.99 -7.67
N TRP A 253 5.39 -0.93 -7.99
CA TRP A 253 6.77 -0.80 -7.55
C TRP A 253 6.90 -0.58 -6.03
N PRO A 254 6.17 0.36 -5.40
CA PRO A 254 6.14 0.47 -3.94
C PRO A 254 5.59 -0.79 -3.30
N LYS A 255 5.96 -1.04 -2.05
CA LYS A 255 5.31 -2.08 -1.27
C LYS A 255 3.85 -1.69 -1.02
N MET A 256 2.96 -2.67 -1.08
CA MET A 256 1.58 -2.46 -0.66
C MET A 256 1.51 -1.98 0.79
N ASN A 257 0.55 -1.11 1.09
CA ASN A 257 0.39 -0.48 2.41
C ASN A 257 1.60 0.37 2.84
N SER A 258 2.43 0.84 1.90
CA SER A 258 3.58 1.73 2.19
C SER A 258 3.22 2.96 3.04
N VAL A 259 1.97 3.43 2.99
CA VAL A 259 1.45 4.50 3.85
C VAL A 259 1.60 4.21 5.36
N LEU A 260 1.47 2.94 5.76
CA LEU A 260 1.52 2.50 7.15
C LEU A 260 2.95 2.46 7.70
N ASP A 261 3.96 2.45 6.82
CA ASP A 261 5.35 2.53 7.22
C ASP A 261 5.74 4.00 7.46
N PRO A 262 6.04 4.40 8.71
CA PRO A 262 6.42 5.78 9.02
C PRO A 262 7.79 6.16 8.45
N THR A 263 8.61 5.20 8.03
CA THR A 263 9.95 5.43 7.45
C THR A 263 9.93 5.64 5.94
N GLN A 264 8.79 5.35 5.29
CA GLN A 264 8.62 5.51 3.85
C GLN A 264 8.50 6.98 3.47
N VAL A 265 9.17 7.39 2.39
CA VAL A 265 9.03 8.75 1.84
C VAL A 265 7.65 8.95 1.20
N GLY A 266 7.09 10.17 1.31
CA GLY A 266 5.73 10.49 0.88
C GLY A 266 5.42 10.09 -0.57
N VAL A 267 6.30 10.42 -1.50
CA VAL A 267 6.12 10.15 -2.95
C VAL A 267 5.98 8.66 -3.29
N ILE A 268 6.60 7.78 -2.50
CA ILE A 268 6.44 6.33 -2.69
C ILE A 268 5.13 5.85 -2.07
N ALA A 269 4.75 6.40 -0.91
CA ALA A 269 3.53 6.03 -0.22
C ALA A 269 2.27 6.41 -1.01
N GLU A 270 2.28 7.58 -1.64
CA GLU A 270 1.19 8.12 -2.46
C GLU A 270 0.78 7.20 -3.61
N ILE A 271 1.74 6.73 -4.40
CA ILE A 271 1.44 5.89 -5.57
C ILE A 271 1.24 4.40 -5.22
N ALA A 272 1.41 4.02 -3.96
CA ALA A 272 1.33 2.63 -3.51
C ALA A 272 -0.11 2.13 -3.40
N PHE A 273 -0.37 0.90 -3.85
CA PHE A 273 -1.62 0.24 -3.51
C PHE A 273 -1.71 -0.07 -2.01
N GLY A 274 -2.92 -0.24 -1.50
CA GLY A 274 -3.14 -0.53 -0.08
C GLY A 274 -4.61 -0.72 0.25
N SER A 275 -4.91 -1.10 1.48
CA SER A 275 -6.29 -1.33 1.90
C SER A 275 -6.47 -1.10 3.39
N TYR A 276 -7.66 -0.63 3.76
CA TYR A 276 -8.11 -0.59 5.15
C TYR A 276 -8.40 -1.98 5.73
N HIS A 277 -8.35 -3.02 4.89
CA HIS A 277 -8.40 -4.40 5.31
C HIS A 277 -7.04 -4.83 5.91
N PRO A 278 -7.02 -5.57 7.03
CA PRO A 278 -5.77 -6.02 7.62
C PRO A 278 -5.08 -7.08 6.75
N GLY A 279 -3.76 -6.94 6.61
CA GLY A 279 -2.85 -7.98 6.08
C GLY A 279 -2.69 -8.00 4.56
N GLY A 280 -3.23 -7.04 3.82
CA GLY A 280 -3.12 -6.98 2.36
C GLY A 280 -4.28 -6.27 1.69
N ALA A 281 -4.38 -6.40 0.37
CA ALA A 281 -5.35 -5.68 -0.45
C ALA A 281 -5.91 -6.56 -1.58
N MET A 282 -7.11 -6.23 -2.05
CA MET A 282 -7.75 -6.92 -3.16
C MET A 282 -7.28 -6.37 -4.51
N PHE A 283 -7.04 -7.26 -5.47
CA PHE A 283 -6.69 -6.92 -6.86
C PHE A 283 -7.57 -7.68 -7.83
N CYS A 284 -8.01 -6.98 -8.88
CA CYS A 284 -8.63 -7.54 -10.07
C CYS A 284 -7.56 -7.77 -11.15
N PHE A 285 -7.56 -8.95 -11.75
CA PHE A 285 -6.63 -9.36 -12.80
C PHE A 285 -7.25 -9.20 -14.19
N GLY A 286 -6.41 -9.30 -15.22
CA GLY A 286 -6.80 -9.18 -16.62
C GLY A 286 -7.92 -10.13 -17.02
N ASP A 287 -7.99 -11.34 -16.45
CA ASP A 287 -9.07 -12.31 -16.71
C ASP A 287 -10.36 -12.01 -15.93
N GLY A 288 -10.40 -10.93 -15.16
CA GLY A 288 -11.51 -10.58 -14.27
C GLY A 288 -11.53 -11.38 -12.98
N SER A 289 -10.53 -12.23 -12.70
CA SER A 289 -10.34 -12.85 -11.38
C SER A 289 -10.02 -11.79 -10.33
N VAL A 290 -10.48 -12.00 -9.09
CA VAL A 290 -10.19 -11.07 -7.98
C VAL A 290 -9.57 -11.88 -6.86
N GLN A 291 -8.41 -11.44 -6.41
CA GLN A 291 -7.61 -12.13 -5.41
C GLN A 291 -7.18 -11.16 -4.31
N PHE A 292 -7.09 -11.68 -3.09
CA PHE A 292 -6.46 -10.96 -2.00
C PHE A 292 -4.97 -11.23 -2.05
N LEU A 293 -4.16 -10.19 -2.23
CA LEU A 293 -2.71 -10.28 -2.18
C LEU A 293 -2.25 -9.90 -0.76
N PRO A 294 -1.53 -10.77 -0.05
CA PRO A 294 -1.04 -10.46 1.28
C PRO A 294 0.05 -9.39 1.20
N GLU A 295 0.15 -8.50 2.19
CA GLU A 295 1.20 -7.47 2.25
C GLU A 295 2.62 -8.06 2.44
N THR A 296 2.69 -9.35 2.81
CA THR A 296 3.93 -10.14 2.93
C THR A 296 4.32 -10.84 1.63
N ILE A 297 3.61 -10.60 0.53
CA ILE A 297 3.97 -11.13 -0.79
C ILE A 297 5.40 -10.74 -1.16
N ASP A 298 6.12 -11.66 -1.83
CA ASP A 298 7.44 -11.34 -2.36
C ASP A 298 7.35 -10.14 -3.31
N ILE A 299 8.23 -9.16 -3.10
CA ILE A 299 8.17 -7.88 -3.82
C ILE A 299 8.42 -8.06 -5.33
N GLN A 300 9.20 -9.07 -5.75
CA GLN A 300 9.44 -9.33 -7.17
C GLN A 300 8.22 -9.96 -7.82
N ILE A 301 7.53 -10.88 -7.12
CA ILE A 301 6.24 -11.38 -7.59
C ILE A 301 5.24 -10.24 -7.68
N TYR A 302 5.08 -9.46 -6.62
CA TYR A 302 4.13 -8.35 -6.58
C TYR A 302 4.35 -7.36 -7.74
N ARG A 303 5.60 -6.95 -7.97
CA ARG A 303 5.97 -6.11 -9.12
C ARG A 303 5.68 -6.80 -10.45
N GLY A 304 6.04 -8.08 -10.58
CA GLY A 304 5.76 -8.86 -11.78
C GLY A 304 4.27 -8.90 -12.14
N LEU A 305 3.38 -9.01 -11.13
CA LEU A 305 1.93 -8.94 -11.37
C LEU A 305 1.47 -7.58 -11.90
N GLY A 306 2.24 -6.51 -11.68
CA GLY A 306 1.94 -5.17 -12.17
C GLY A 306 2.37 -4.89 -13.61
N SER A 307 3.07 -5.83 -14.25
CA SER A 307 3.49 -5.71 -15.64
C SER A 307 2.63 -6.55 -16.59
N ARG A 308 2.42 -6.01 -17.80
CA ARG A 308 1.85 -6.72 -18.95
C ARG A 308 2.92 -7.25 -19.91
N ARG A 309 4.18 -6.81 -19.77
CA ARG A 309 5.17 -6.84 -20.86
C ARG A 309 5.80 -8.21 -21.12
N GLY A 310 5.70 -9.17 -20.21
CA GLY A 310 6.33 -10.46 -20.38
C GLY A 310 7.75 -10.47 -19.82
N GLY A 311 8.08 -11.48 -19.02
CA GLY A 311 9.48 -11.84 -18.69
C GLY A 311 9.98 -11.31 -17.36
N GLU A 312 9.14 -10.60 -16.62
CA GLU A 312 9.24 -10.48 -15.19
C GLU A 312 9.12 -11.89 -14.56
N VAL A 313 9.80 -12.13 -13.43
CA VAL A 313 9.72 -13.43 -12.76
C VAL A 313 8.36 -13.55 -12.04
N THR A 314 7.28 -13.68 -12.80
CA THR A 314 5.96 -14.07 -12.29
C THR A 314 5.97 -15.59 -12.13
N GLY A 315 6.74 -16.07 -11.17
CA GLY A 315 6.74 -17.45 -10.69
C GLY A 315 6.75 -18.54 -11.77
N SER A 316 7.92 -18.83 -12.35
CA SER A 316 8.21 -20.24 -12.60
C SER A 316 8.29 -20.93 -11.24
N GLN A 317 7.26 -21.70 -10.87
CA GLN A 317 7.27 -22.67 -9.76
C GLN A 317 8.24 -22.33 -8.60
N VAL A 318 8.04 -21.21 -7.91
CA VAL A 318 8.63 -21.09 -6.57
C VAL A 318 7.70 -21.88 -5.65
N ASP A 319 8.02 -23.14 -5.45
CA ASP A 319 7.47 -23.95 -4.37
C ASP A 319 7.92 -23.33 -3.05
N TYR A 320 7.14 -22.39 -2.51
CA TYR A 320 7.37 -21.80 -1.19
C TYR A 320 7.23 -22.82 -0.05
N GLY A 321 6.76 -24.05 -0.33
CA GLY A 321 6.91 -25.19 0.57
C GLY A 321 8.34 -25.72 0.67
N SER A 322 9.26 -25.23 -0.19
CA SER A 322 10.67 -25.65 -0.25
C SER A 322 11.70 -24.58 0.14
N VAL A 323 11.30 -23.30 0.29
CA VAL A 323 12.20 -22.24 0.80
C VAL A 323 12.06 -22.14 2.31
N THR A 324 12.79 -22.98 3.03
CA THR A 324 12.92 -22.87 4.49
C THR A 324 13.71 -21.59 4.81
N LEU A 325 13.05 -20.56 5.35
CA LEU A 325 13.74 -19.45 6.01
C LEU A 325 14.51 -20.01 7.20
N LEU A 326 15.79 -19.65 7.27
CA LEU A 326 16.67 -20.14 8.30
C LEU A 326 16.73 -19.13 9.45
N PRO A 327 16.40 -19.52 10.70
CA PRO A 327 16.42 -18.61 11.84
C PRO A 327 17.87 -18.29 12.17
N VAL A 328 18.32 -17.13 11.73
CA VAL A 328 19.70 -16.69 11.89
C VAL A 328 19.80 -15.73 13.06
N SER A 329 20.75 -15.95 13.94
CA SER A 329 21.02 -15.12 15.12
C SER A 329 22.50 -14.99 15.40
N GLY A 330 22.86 -14.20 16.40
CA GLY A 330 24.23 -14.11 16.86
C GLY A 330 24.42 -12.99 17.87
N THR A 331 25.68 -12.74 18.21
CA THR A 331 26.07 -11.65 19.11
C THR A 331 27.01 -10.68 18.42
N VAL A 332 26.94 -9.41 18.81
CA VAL A 332 27.90 -8.38 18.42
C VAL A 332 28.58 -7.85 19.67
N THR A 333 29.91 -7.93 19.71
CA THR A 333 30.73 -7.36 20.78
C THR A 333 31.68 -6.31 20.21
N LEU A 334 32.07 -5.35 21.04
CA LEU A 334 33.09 -4.35 20.78
C LEU A 334 34.13 -4.41 21.90
N ASP A 335 35.39 -4.70 21.55
CA ASP A 335 36.49 -4.91 22.51
C ASP A 335 36.18 -5.93 23.62
N GLY A 336 35.37 -6.93 23.30
CA GLY A 336 34.95 -7.97 24.23
C GLY A 336 33.70 -7.64 25.07
N GLU A 337 33.14 -6.44 24.94
CA GLU A 337 31.91 -6.04 25.63
C GLU A 337 30.69 -6.10 24.68
N PRO A 338 29.48 -6.48 25.14
CA PRO A 338 28.28 -6.48 24.33
C PRO A 338 27.95 -5.10 23.72
N LEU A 339 27.60 -5.07 22.44
CA LEU A 339 27.24 -3.85 21.73
C LEU A 339 25.72 -3.75 21.55
N GLU A 340 25.05 -2.99 22.40
CA GLU A 340 23.61 -2.71 22.31
C GLU A 340 23.28 -1.71 21.17
N GLY A 341 22.15 -1.91 20.49
CA GLY A 341 21.64 -0.96 19.48
C GLY A 341 22.37 -0.96 18.14
N ALA A 342 23.25 -1.93 17.89
CA ALA A 342 23.85 -2.14 16.58
C ALA A 342 22.82 -2.70 15.60
N THR A 343 22.83 -2.21 14.36
CA THR A 343 22.06 -2.75 13.26
C THR A 343 22.91 -3.74 12.48
N VAL A 344 22.46 -5.00 12.42
CA VAL A 344 23.07 -6.05 11.59
C VAL A 344 22.22 -6.22 10.35
N LYS A 345 22.79 -6.10 9.14
CA LYS A 345 22.07 -6.22 7.87
C LYS A 345 22.65 -7.33 7.02
N PHE A 346 21.83 -8.27 6.55
CA PHE A 346 22.22 -9.29 5.59
C PHE A 346 21.67 -8.91 4.22
N LYS A 347 22.56 -8.55 3.29
CA LYS A 347 22.22 -8.20 1.92
C LYS A 347 22.38 -9.40 1.00
N ASP A 348 21.36 -9.66 0.20
CA ASP A 348 21.44 -10.55 -0.95
C ASP A 348 22.11 -9.81 -2.11
N ASN A 349 23.21 -10.37 -2.63
CA ASN A 349 24.00 -9.74 -3.68
C ASN A 349 23.37 -9.86 -5.07
N GLU A 350 22.40 -10.76 -5.26
CA GLU A 350 21.73 -10.99 -6.54
C GLU A 350 20.39 -10.25 -6.62
N ASN A 351 19.65 -10.20 -5.52
CA ASN A 351 18.26 -9.72 -5.51
C ASN A 351 18.05 -8.34 -4.86
N PHE A 352 19.13 -7.70 -4.38
CA PHE A 352 19.11 -6.41 -3.67
C PHE A 352 18.18 -6.34 -2.44
N THR A 353 17.69 -7.49 -1.97
CA THR A 353 16.91 -7.62 -0.73
C THR A 353 17.84 -7.59 0.48
N PHE A 354 17.34 -7.09 1.61
CA PHE A 354 18.07 -7.10 2.87
C PHE A 354 17.19 -7.52 4.05
N SER A 355 17.74 -8.32 4.95
CA SER A 355 17.18 -8.61 6.27
C SER A 355 17.97 -7.83 7.32
N PHE A 356 17.35 -7.40 8.40
CA PHE A 356 18.07 -6.70 9.46
C PHE A 356 17.58 -7.08 10.86
N ALA A 357 18.43 -6.79 11.85
CA ALA A 357 18.12 -6.93 13.27
C ALA A 357 18.84 -5.86 14.07
N TYR A 358 18.33 -5.58 15.27
CA TYR A 358 18.97 -4.76 16.28
C TYR A 358 19.49 -5.64 17.40
N THR A 359 20.66 -5.30 17.93
CA THR A 359 21.19 -5.97 19.11
C THR A 359 20.52 -5.44 20.38
N ASP A 360 20.19 -6.36 21.29
CA ASP A 360 19.71 -6.03 22.64
C ASP A 360 20.83 -5.60 23.60
N ALA A 361 20.50 -5.38 24.87
CA ALA A 361 21.44 -5.01 25.93
C ALA A 361 22.55 -6.07 26.18
N GLN A 362 22.39 -7.30 25.68
CA GLN A 362 23.37 -8.38 25.73
C GLN A 362 24.14 -8.52 24.40
N GLY A 363 23.95 -7.58 23.47
CA GLY A 363 24.58 -7.62 22.15
C GLY A 363 23.98 -8.69 21.23
N TYR A 364 22.89 -9.36 21.63
CA TYR A 364 22.27 -10.45 20.88
C TYR A 364 21.30 -9.90 19.83
N TYR A 365 21.32 -10.49 18.64
CA TYR A 365 20.39 -10.19 17.56
C TYR A 365 19.78 -11.48 16.97
N GLU A 366 18.57 -11.36 16.45
CA GLU A 366 17.88 -12.40 15.68
C GLU A 366 17.26 -11.76 14.43
N LEU A 367 17.56 -12.30 13.25
CA LEU A 367 17.18 -11.70 11.97
C LEU A 367 15.70 -11.86 11.65
N GLN A 368 15.12 -10.73 11.24
CA GLN A 368 13.75 -10.65 10.75
C GLN A 368 13.78 -10.37 9.25
N PHE A 369 13.07 -11.19 8.48
CA PHE A 369 12.61 -10.82 7.14
C PHE A 369 11.30 -10.05 7.33
N ASP A 370 11.24 -8.86 6.74
CA ASP A 370 10.07 -7.99 6.66
C ASP A 370 8.73 -8.79 6.55
N SER A 371 7.65 -8.55 7.29
CA SER A 371 7.37 -7.64 8.41
C SER A 371 7.07 -8.36 9.74
N VAL A 372 7.09 -9.72 9.79
CA VAL A 372 7.16 -10.54 11.02
C VAL A 372 7.64 -11.99 10.74
N MET A 373 8.49 -12.23 9.74
CA MET A 373 9.03 -13.59 9.49
C MET A 373 10.45 -13.71 10.05
N MET A 374 10.74 -14.75 10.82
CA MET A 374 12.08 -14.98 11.38
C MET A 374 12.95 -15.71 10.35
N GLY A 375 14.09 -15.13 9.97
CA GLY A 375 15.14 -15.83 9.24
C GLY A 375 15.62 -15.18 7.94
N VAL A 376 16.54 -15.89 7.27
CA VAL A 376 17.23 -15.47 6.04
C VAL A 376 17.15 -16.59 5.01
N THR A 377 17.10 -16.23 3.72
CA THR A 377 17.21 -17.21 2.64
C THR A 377 18.60 -17.85 2.62
N PRO A 378 18.70 -19.18 2.41
CA PRO A 378 20.01 -19.82 2.22
C PRO A 378 20.80 -19.19 1.06
N GLY A 379 22.14 -19.27 1.14
CA GLY A 379 23.05 -18.80 0.10
C GLY A 379 24.03 -17.73 0.55
N ASP A 380 24.75 -17.15 -0.41
CA ASP A 380 25.76 -16.14 -0.14
C ASP A 380 25.13 -14.79 0.20
N LYS A 381 25.62 -14.17 1.26
CA LYS A 381 25.14 -12.90 1.81
C LYS A 381 26.32 -12.00 2.15
N THR A 382 26.11 -10.70 2.02
CA THR A 382 27.02 -9.67 2.55
C THR A 382 26.40 -9.11 3.81
N VAL A 383 27.05 -9.29 4.95
CA VAL A 383 26.58 -8.77 6.24
C VAL A 383 27.26 -7.46 6.53
N SER A 384 26.49 -6.40 6.81
CA SER A 384 27.02 -5.12 7.25
C SER A 384 26.56 -4.77 8.67
N ILE A 385 27.46 -4.32 9.54
CA ILE A 385 27.13 -3.84 10.89
C ILE A 385 27.21 -2.32 10.93
N THR A 386 26.19 -1.65 11.47
CA THR A 386 26.16 -0.19 11.62
C THR A 386 25.61 0.21 12.98
N THR A 387 26.23 1.21 13.62
CA THR A 387 25.85 1.71 14.96
C THR A 387 25.02 3.00 14.91
N THR A 388 24.32 3.25 13.82
CA THR A 388 23.35 4.36 13.72
C THR A 388 22.02 3.85 14.26
N GLY A 389 21.69 4.22 15.49
CA GLY A 389 20.44 3.81 16.13
C GLY A 389 19.19 4.36 15.43
N PRO A 390 18.01 3.78 15.71
CA PRO A 390 16.71 4.31 15.29
C PRO A 390 16.38 5.64 16.00
N ILE A 391 15.59 6.49 15.34
CA ILE A 391 14.97 7.65 15.98
C ILE A 391 13.88 7.10 16.91
N THR A 392 14.10 7.14 18.23
CA THR A 392 13.09 6.74 19.21
C THR A 392 12.11 7.88 19.48
N GLU A 393 10.82 7.60 19.34
CA GLU A 393 9.73 8.41 19.88
C GLU A 393 9.87 8.53 21.41
N GLY A 394 9.70 9.74 21.95
CA GLY A 394 9.49 9.98 23.38
C GLY A 394 10.66 10.65 24.10
N GLY A 395 10.68 11.98 24.07
CA GLY A 395 11.49 12.83 24.95
C GLY A 395 11.06 14.28 24.79
N GLU A 396 10.23 14.76 25.73
CA GLU A 396 9.97 16.19 25.89
C GLU A 396 11.30 16.90 26.21
N GLU A 397 11.80 17.76 25.33
CA GLU A 397 12.75 18.81 25.72
C GLU A 397 12.43 20.12 25.02
N GLU A 398 12.62 21.17 25.82
CA GLU A 398 12.11 22.52 25.69
C GLU A 398 12.66 23.32 24.49
N VAL A 399 11.86 24.31 24.10
CA VAL A 399 12.16 25.30 23.07
C VAL A 399 13.43 26.10 23.40
N GLY A 400 14.42 26.04 22.50
CA GLY A 400 15.59 26.92 22.46
C GLY A 400 16.00 27.20 21.00
N GLU A 401 16.30 28.47 20.70
CA GLU A 401 16.49 29.03 19.35
C GLU A 401 17.61 28.40 18.51
N MET A 402 17.36 28.37 17.19
CA MET A 402 18.20 28.13 16.01
C MET A 402 19.70 27.81 16.19
N GLU A 403 20.10 26.63 15.69
CA GLU A 403 21.33 26.46 14.91
C GLU A 403 21.20 25.28 13.91
N THR A 404 21.80 25.48 12.74
CA THR A 404 21.71 24.67 11.52
C THR A 404 22.27 23.25 11.62
N GLY A 405 21.53 22.26 11.10
CA GLY A 405 22.04 20.95 10.68
C GLY A 405 21.85 19.81 11.69
N SER A 406 20.81 18.99 11.51
CA SER A 406 20.64 17.72 12.24
C SER A 406 21.72 16.71 11.83
N LYS A 407 22.88 16.75 12.50
CA LYS A 407 23.89 15.68 12.43
C LYS A 407 23.32 14.44 13.13
N LYS A 408 23.09 13.36 12.36
CA LYS A 408 22.92 12.00 12.88
C LYS A 408 24.04 11.74 13.91
N LYS A 409 23.68 11.48 15.16
CA LYS A 409 24.65 11.18 16.23
C LYS A 409 25.17 9.75 16.01
N GLU A 410 26.29 9.61 15.30
CA GLU A 410 27.09 8.37 15.26
C GLU A 410 27.51 8.02 16.69
N GLN A 411 27.04 6.90 17.23
CA GLN A 411 27.46 6.45 18.57
C GLN A 411 28.90 5.89 18.59
N LEU A 412 29.46 5.55 17.43
CA LEU A 412 30.85 5.10 17.29
C LEU A 412 31.56 5.82 16.13
N PRO A 413 32.73 6.44 16.36
CA PRO A 413 33.57 7.05 15.33
C PRO A 413 33.84 6.17 14.08
N LYS A 414 33.78 6.77 12.87
CA LYS A 414 34.13 6.15 11.56
C LYS A 414 35.41 5.33 11.51
N ARG A 415 36.37 5.53 12.43
CA ARG A 415 37.63 4.77 12.50
C ARG A 415 37.43 3.29 12.82
N TYR A 416 36.29 2.90 13.40
CA TYR A 416 35.99 1.50 13.77
C TYR A 416 35.49 0.64 12.60
N ASN A 417 35.42 1.21 11.39
CA ASN A 417 34.66 0.68 10.27
C ASN A 417 35.52 -0.01 9.20
N LYS A 418 36.67 -0.60 9.56
CA LYS A 418 37.57 -1.17 8.54
C LYS A 418 37.21 -2.59 8.09
N ASP A 419 36.30 -3.26 8.77
CA ASP A 419 35.85 -4.62 8.44
C ASP A 419 34.35 -4.83 8.72
N SER A 420 33.52 -3.80 8.53
CA SER A 420 32.08 -3.89 8.84
C SER A 420 31.26 -4.67 7.83
N GLU A 421 31.88 -5.16 6.76
CA GLU A 421 31.26 -6.03 5.76
C GLU A 421 31.91 -7.42 5.74
N LEU A 422 31.10 -8.45 5.99
CA LEU A 422 31.52 -9.84 5.98
C LEU A 422 30.72 -10.63 4.94
N LYS A 423 31.42 -11.42 4.12
CA LYS A 423 30.76 -12.36 3.21
C LYS A 423 30.52 -13.68 3.93
N VAL A 424 29.27 -14.10 4.00
CA VAL A 424 28.86 -15.32 4.69
C VAL A 424 27.98 -16.17 3.78
N ASN A 425 28.08 -17.49 3.93
CA ASN A 425 27.14 -18.42 3.32
C ASN A 425 26.18 -18.90 4.41
N VAL A 426 24.87 -18.70 4.19
CA VAL A 426 23.79 -19.08 5.10
C VAL A 426 23.20 -20.43 4.68
N SER A 427 23.15 -21.39 5.61
CA SER A 427 22.66 -22.75 5.34
C SER A 427 22.07 -23.37 6.61
N SER A 428 21.30 -24.47 6.47
CA SER A 428 20.70 -25.16 7.63
C SER A 428 21.73 -25.73 8.62
N GLU A 429 23.00 -25.80 8.22
CA GLU A 429 24.11 -26.25 9.05
C GLU A 429 24.82 -25.08 9.77
N LYS A 430 24.61 -23.83 9.33
CA LYS A 430 25.23 -22.63 9.91
C LYS A 430 24.21 -21.51 10.05
N LEU A 431 23.71 -21.36 11.27
CA LEU A 431 22.63 -20.43 11.62
C LEU A 431 23.07 -19.31 12.58
N VAL A 432 24.23 -19.45 13.22
CA VAL A 432 24.73 -18.48 14.19
C VAL A 432 25.94 -17.75 13.63
N TYR A 433 25.92 -16.42 13.67
CA TYR A 433 27.02 -15.56 13.20
C TYR A 433 27.35 -14.51 14.25
N ASP A 434 28.38 -14.80 15.05
CA ASP A 434 28.91 -13.87 16.03
C ASP A 434 29.93 -12.91 15.40
N PHE A 435 29.96 -11.68 15.91
CA PHE A 435 30.82 -10.60 15.46
C PHE A 435 31.58 -10.02 16.63
N GLU A 436 32.92 -10.08 16.56
CA GLU A 436 33.82 -9.47 17.52
C GLU A 436 34.52 -8.28 16.86
N LEU A 437 34.05 -7.07 17.16
CA LEU A 437 34.62 -5.84 16.64
C LEU A 437 35.75 -5.37 17.55
N ALA A 438 36.81 -4.82 16.96
CA ALA A 438 37.96 -4.29 17.69
C ALA A 438 38.13 -2.79 17.44
N SER A 439 38.45 -2.02 18.47
CA SER A 439 38.55 -0.56 18.42
C SER A 439 39.86 0.01 17.83
N LYS A 440 40.75 -0.84 17.30
CA LYS A 440 42.14 -0.44 16.95
C LYS A 440 42.26 0.47 15.74
#